data_AF-A0A8J7Q308-F1
#
_entry.id   AF-A0A8J7Q308-F1
#
_cell.length_a   1.000
_cell.length_b   1.000
_cell.length_c   1.000
_cell.angle_alpha   90.00
_cell.angle_beta   90.00
_cell.angle_gamma   90.00
#
_symmetry.space_group_name_H-M   'P 1'
#
loop_
_entity.id
_entity.type
_entity.pdbx_description
1 polymer ?
#
loop_
_entity_poly.entity_id
_entity_poly.type
_entity_poly.pdbx_seq_one_letter_code
_entity_poly.pdbx_strand_id
1 'polypeptide(L)'
;MALSPAQLEQQKKQAEELLFSGPEGLGLAKGLFFGHFNAKYAFPYPQLPAATQATVDQAVAKMRKFCDERIDSFAIDREKDIPKTVIDGLAEMGVLGMGAEPKFGGQGFTQQGYCQVIEVLGSHDSSVAVFVNAHHSIGIRALLLFGTPEQKAKWLPDLVAGRKLAAFALTEPQAGSDAANVQTKAIPTEDKSAYILN
;
A
#
# COMPACT_ATOMS: atom_id res chain seq x y z
N MET A 1 -7.28 26.33 13.95
CA MET A 1 -7.75 26.06 15.33
C MET A 1 -7.50 24.59 15.61
N ALA A 2 -6.92 24.26 16.76
CA ALA A 2 -6.81 22.87 17.19
C ALA A 2 -8.21 22.24 17.23
N LEU A 3 -8.33 20.97 16.84
CA LEU A 3 -9.57 20.21 16.96
C LEU A 3 -10.10 20.33 18.40
N SER A 4 -11.41 20.51 18.54
CA SER A 4 -12.00 20.46 19.88
C SER A 4 -11.81 19.06 20.47
N PRO A 5 -11.81 18.91 21.80
CA PRO A 5 -11.72 17.60 22.45
C PRO A 5 -12.75 16.60 21.90
N ALA A 6 -13.98 17.07 21.63
CA ALA A 6 -15.05 16.25 21.05
C ALA A 6 -14.76 15.81 19.61
N GLN A 7 -14.16 16.67 18.79
CA GLN A 7 -13.77 16.32 17.42
C GLN A 7 -12.61 15.33 17.39
N LEU A 8 -11.66 15.47 18.31
CA LEU A 8 -10.57 14.51 18.53
C LEU A 8 -11.11 13.13 18.97
N GLU A 9 -12.04 13.12 19.93
CA GLU A 9 -12.71 11.89 20.39
C GLU A 9 -13.42 11.18 19.24
N GLN A 10 -14.14 11.94 18.40
CA GLN A 10 -14.88 11.40 17.27
C GLN A 10 -13.96 10.86 16.18
N GLN A 11 -12.85 11.54 15.87
CA GLN A 11 -11.85 11.04 14.94
C GLN A 11 -11.15 9.78 15.47
N LYS A 12 -10.84 9.72 16.77
CA LYS A 12 -10.30 8.51 17.40
C LYS A 12 -11.26 7.35 17.26
N LYS A 13 -12.54 7.56 17.58
CA LYS A 13 -13.56 6.51 17.47
C LYS A 13 -13.74 6.03 16.03
N GLN A 14 -13.76 6.95 15.06
CA GLN A 14 -13.81 6.59 13.64
C GLN A 14 -12.57 5.81 13.20
N ALA A 15 -11.38 6.25 13.62
CA ALA A 15 -10.13 5.55 13.34
C ALA A 15 -10.11 4.16 13.99
N GLU A 16 -10.62 4.02 15.22
CA GLU A 16 -10.74 2.74 15.92
C GLU A 16 -11.71 1.80 15.23
N GLU A 17 -12.90 2.28 14.84
CA GLU A 17 -13.86 1.50 14.04
C GLU A 17 -13.27 1.10 12.68
N LEU A 18 -12.49 1.97 12.04
CA LEU A 18 -11.85 1.69 10.74
C LEU A 18 -10.64 0.75 10.84
N LEU A 19 -9.82 0.86 11.89
CA LEU A 19 -8.57 0.10 12.06
C LEU A 19 -8.77 -1.20 12.83
N PHE A 20 -9.78 -1.29 13.70
CA PHE A 20 -10.00 -2.39 14.61
C PHE A 20 -11.40 -3.03 14.50
N SER A 21 -12.13 -2.84 13.38
CA SER A 21 -13.42 -3.51 13.09
C SER A 21 -13.34 -5.04 12.89
N GLY A 22 -12.19 -5.66 13.13
CA GLY A 22 -12.03 -7.11 13.12
C GLY A 22 -12.59 -7.74 14.40
N PRO A 23 -12.87 -9.07 14.38
CA PRO A 23 -13.32 -9.76 15.58
C PRO A 23 -12.33 -9.55 16.73
N GLU A 24 -12.85 -9.18 17.91
CA GLU A 24 -12.14 -8.94 19.18
C GLU A 24 -11.52 -10.22 19.77
N GLY A 25 -10.92 -11.07 18.94
CA GLY A 25 -10.23 -12.27 19.36
C GLY A 25 -8.78 -11.96 19.73
N LEU A 26 -8.25 -12.66 20.73
CA LEU A 26 -6.81 -12.74 20.95
C LEU A 26 -6.14 -13.26 19.66
N GLY A 27 -5.30 -12.45 19.04
CA GLY A 27 -4.46 -12.87 17.91
C GLY A 27 -3.40 -13.88 18.36
N LEU A 28 -2.60 -14.41 17.42
CA LEU A 28 -1.52 -15.34 17.74
C LEU A 28 -0.48 -14.70 18.68
N ALA A 29 0.10 -13.57 18.25
CA ALA A 29 1.14 -12.89 19.03
C ALA A 29 0.64 -12.40 20.38
N LYS A 30 -0.50 -11.68 20.41
CA LYS A 30 -1.13 -11.22 21.66
C LYS A 30 -1.48 -12.40 22.59
N GLY A 31 -1.98 -13.50 22.05
CA GLY A 31 -2.31 -14.71 22.82
C GLY A 31 -1.11 -15.28 23.58
N LEU A 32 0.07 -15.31 22.97
CA LEU A 32 1.29 -15.85 23.59
C LEU A 32 1.69 -15.09 24.85
N PHE A 33 1.50 -13.76 24.90
CA PHE A 33 1.75 -12.96 26.11
C PHE A 33 0.87 -13.36 27.30
N PHE A 34 -0.29 -13.96 27.03
CA PHE A 34 -1.24 -14.43 28.04
C PHE A 34 -1.20 -15.96 28.21
N GLY A 35 -0.20 -16.65 27.64
CA GLY A 35 -0.11 -18.11 27.69
C GLY A 35 -1.15 -18.85 26.83
N HIS A 36 -1.78 -18.16 25.88
CA HIS A 36 -2.76 -18.75 24.96
C HIS A 36 -2.17 -18.96 23.56
N PHE A 37 -2.02 -20.22 23.15
CA PHE A 37 -1.58 -20.54 21.79
C PHE A 37 -2.76 -20.65 20.81
N ASN A 38 -3.05 -19.56 20.11
CA ASN A 38 -4.14 -19.49 19.12
C ASN A 38 -3.71 -20.06 17.76
N ALA A 39 -3.58 -21.39 17.69
CA ALA A 39 -3.05 -22.11 16.53
C ALA A 39 -3.79 -21.81 15.20
N LYS A 40 -5.09 -21.48 15.24
CA LYS A 40 -5.92 -21.22 14.04
C LYS A 40 -5.38 -20.11 13.11
N TYR A 41 -4.54 -19.21 13.62
CA TYR A 41 -3.94 -18.12 12.84
C TYR A 41 -2.62 -18.50 12.16
N ALA A 42 -2.07 -19.69 12.43
CA ALA A 42 -0.80 -20.16 11.86
C ALA A 42 -0.85 -21.60 11.32
N PHE A 43 -1.77 -22.43 11.80
CA PHE A 43 -1.83 -23.86 11.50
C PHE A 43 -3.22 -24.31 11.01
N PRO A 44 -3.29 -25.09 9.92
CA PRO A 44 -2.20 -25.31 8.95
C PRO A 44 -1.75 -24.00 8.30
N TYR A 45 -0.59 -24.00 7.64
CA TYR A 45 -0.10 -22.78 6.98
C TYR A 45 -1.16 -22.28 5.99
N PRO A 46 -1.54 -20.99 6.05
CA PRO A 46 -2.64 -20.46 5.24
C PRO A 46 -2.32 -20.57 3.74
N GLN A 47 -3.22 -21.20 2.99
CA GLN A 47 -3.13 -21.35 1.54
C GLN A 47 -4.21 -20.51 0.87
N LEU A 48 -3.91 -19.99 -0.32
CA LEU A 48 -4.93 -19.39 -1.17
C LEU A 48 -5.90 -20.47 -1.68
N PRO A 49 -7.18 -20.15 -1.91
CA PRO A 49 -8.09 -21.04 -2.62
C PRO A 49 -7.51 -21.40 -4.00
N ALA A 50 -7.69 -22.64 -4.45
CA ALA A 50 -7.06 -23.15 -5.68
C ALA A 50 -7.32 -22.27 -6.92
N ALA A 51 -8.55 -21.76 -7.07
CA ALA A 51 -8.90 -20.85 -8.16
C ALA A 51 -8.13 -19.51 -8.10
N THR A 52 -7.96 -18.97 -6.89
CA THR A 52 -7.15 -17.77 -6.65
C THR A 52 -5.68 -18.06 -6.89
N GLN A 53 -5.16 -19.19 -6.40
CA GLN A 53 -3.75 -19.58 -6.58
C GLN A 53 -3.39 -19.68 -8.07
N ALA A 54 -4.22 -20.31 -8.90
CA ALA A 54 -3.97 -20.40 -10.34
C ALA A 54 -3.85 -19.03 -11.02
N THR A 55 -4.62 -18.04 -10.56
CA THR A 55 -4.55 -16.66 -11.06
C THR A 55 -3.24 -15.98 -10.61
N VAL A 56 -2.82 -16.21 -9.36
CA VAL A 56 -1.55 -15.69 -8.84
C VAL A 56 -0.36 -16.32 -9.55
N ASP A 57 -0.38 -17.63 -9.80
CA ASP A 57 0.69 -18.34 -10.51
C ASP A 57 0.89 -17.78 -11.93
N GLN A 58 -0.21 -17.46 -12.62
CA GLN A 58 -0.15 -16.80 -13.93
C GLN A 58 0.45 -15.38 -13.83
N ALA A 59 0.10 -14.60 -12.81
CA ALA A 59 0.66 -13.27 -12.60
C ALA A 59 2.16 -13.34 -12.26
N VAL A 60 2.57 -14.31 -11.42
CA VAL A 60 3.96 -14.62 -11.09
C VAL A 60 4.76 -14.98 -12.34
N ALA A 61 4.23 -15.86 -13.20
CA ALA A 61 4.89 -16.24 -14.44
C ALA A 61 5.07 -15.05 -15.40
N LYS A 62 4.04 -14.20 -15.53
CA LYS A 62 4.11 -12.96 -16.34
C LYS A 62 5.13 -11.98 -15.77
N MET A 63 5.13 -11.77 -14.45
CA MET A 63 6.08 -10.88 -13.78
C MET A 63 7.52 -11.36 -13.99
N ARG A 64 7.78 -12.67 -13.85
CA ARG A 64 9.10 -13.25 -14.10
C ARG A 64 9.58 -12.97 -15.52
N LYS A 65 8.74 -13.28 -16.52
CA LYS A 65 9.05 -13.00 -17.91
C LYS A 65 9.32 -11.51 -18.16
N PHE A 66 8.51 -10.62 -17.59
CA PHE A 66 8.74 -9.18 -17.70
C PHE A 66 10.08 -8.77 -17.09
N CYS A 67 10.42 -9.29 -15.91
CA CYS A 67 11.71 -9.01 -15.27
C CYS A 67 12.87 -9.44 -16.17
N ASP A 68 12.84 -10.69 -16.66
CA ASP A 68 13.86 -11.26 -17.53
C ASP A 68 14.06 -10.44 -18.83
N GLU A 69 12.98 -9.91 -19.39
CA GLU A 69 13.00 -9.21 -20.68
C GLU A 69 13.24 -7.70 -20.58
N ARG A 70 12.88 -7.07 -19.45
CA ARG A 70 12.74 -5.60 -19.37
C ARG A 70 13.51 -4.94 -18.26
N ILE A 71 14.00 -5.68 -17.27
CA ILE A 71 14.71 -5.13 -16.12
C ILE A 71 16.20 -5.44 -16.23
N ASP A 72 17.01 -4.39 -16.40
CA ASP A 72 18.45 -4.44 -16.22
C ASP A 72 18.80 -3.77 -14.88
N SER A 73 18.96 -4.59 -13.84
CA SER A 73 19.22 -4.10 -12.48
C SER A 73 20.55 -3.35 -12.36
N PHE A 74 21.58 -3.79 -13.09
CA PHE A 74 22.89 -3.13 -13.06
C PHE A 74 22.86 -1.76 -13.74
N ALA A 75 22.07 -1.61 -14.81
CA ALA A 75 21.84 -0.31 -15.41
C ALA A 75 21.05 0.61 -14.47
N ILE A 76 19.97 0.12 -13.84
CA ILE A 76 19.16 0.91 -12.90
C ILE A 76 20.02 1.43 -11.73
N ASP A 77 20.85 0.57 -11.13
CA ASP A 77 21.72 0.98 -10.03
C ASP A 77 22.77 2.02 -10.47
N ARG A 78 23.44 1.78 -11.60
CA ARG A 78 24.48 2.67 -12.12
C ARG A 78 23.93 4.05 -12.49
N GLU A 79 22.78 4.09 -13.16
CA GLU A 79 22.15 5.33 -13.61
C GLU A 79 21.31 5.99 -12.49
N LYS A 80 21.03 5.27 -11.40
CA LYS A 80 20.21 5.70 -10.25
C LYS A 80 18.80 6.14 -10.65
N ASP A 81 18.27 5.52 -11.70
CA ASP A 81 16.95 5.83 -12.23
C ASP A 81 16.27 4.56 -12.76
N ILE A 82 14.97 4.47 -12.55
CA ILE A 82 14.15 3.39 -13.10
C ILE A 82 13.61 3.89 -14.44
N PRO A 83 13.98 3.28 -15.57
CA PRO A 83 13.55 3.75 -16.87
C PRO A 83 12.03 3.82 -16.99
N LYS A 84 11.52 4.89 -17.61
CA LYS A 84 10.08 5.08 -17.84
C LYS A 84 9.44 3.86 -18.52
N THR A 85 10.15 3.20 -19.43
CA THR A 85 9.70 1.97 -20.12
C THR A 85 9.46 0.79 -19.17
N VAL A 86 10.17 0.75 -18.03
CA VAL A 86 9.95 -0.25 -16.97
C VAL A 86 8.72 0.14 -16.16
N ILE A 87 8.61 1.43 -15.76
CA ILE A 87 7.45 1.94 -15.01
C ILE A 87 6.15 1.75 -15.79
N ASP A 88 6.13 2.10 -17.08
CA ASP A 88 4.96 1.93 -17.96
C ASP A 88 4.60 0.44 -18.10
N GLY A 89 5.61 -0.43 -18.26
CA GLY A 89 5.38 -1.87 -18.32
C GLY A 89 4.81 -2.46 -17.02
N LEU A 90 5.25 -1.98 -15.86
CA LEU A 90 4.68 -2.33 -14.56
C LEU A 90 3.23 -1.85 -14.43
N ALA A 91 2.92 -0.65 -14.93
CA ALA A 91 1.56 -0.12 -15.00
C ALA A 91 0.65 -0.96 -15.90
N GLU A 92 1.13 -1.36 -17.08
CA GLU A 92 0.42 -2.24 -18.03
C GLU A 92 0.17 -3.63 -17.46
N MET A 93 1.10 -4.18 -16.69
CA MET A 93 0.90 -5.42 -15.93
C MET A 93 -0.12 -5.26 -14.79
N GLY A 94 -0.47 -4.02 -14.43
CA GLY A 94 -1.41 -3.67 -13.38
C GLY A 94 -0.88 -3.92 -11.96
N VAL A 95 0.44 -4.04 -11.79
CA VAL A 95 1.03 -4.33 -10.46
C VAL A 95 0.90 -3.15 -9.50
N LEU A 96 0.88 -1.92 -10.02
CA LEU A 96 0.76 -0.67 -9.23
C LEU A 96 -0.60 -0.55 -8.51
N GLY A 97 -1.64 -1.18 -9.05
CA GLY A 97 -3.00 -1.20 -8.49
C GLY A 97 -3.52 -2.60 -8.17
N MET A 98 -2.64 -3.60 -8.06
CA MET A 98 -2.99 -5.03 -8.06
C MET A 98 -4.02 -5.41 -6.98
N GLY A 99 -3.88 -4.87 -5.78
CA GLY A 99 -4.81 -5.10 -4.67
C GLY A 99 -6.05 -4.19 -4.64
N ALA A 100 -6.19 -3.24 -5.57
CA ALA A 100 -7.36 -2.36 -5.62
C ALA A 100 -8.59 -3.10 -6.19
N GLU A 101 -9.79 -2.64 -5.84
CA GLU A 101 -11.04 -3.24 -6.30
C GLU A 101 -11.21 -3.08 -7.83
N PRO A 102 -11.84 -4.06 -8.53
CA PRO A 102 -12.08 -3.97 -9.97
C PRO A 102 -12.85 -2.73 -10.42
N LYS A 103 -13.74 -2.19 -9.59
CA LYS A 103 -14.49 -0.95 -9.90
C LYS A 103 -13.60 0.29 -10.09
N PHE A 104 -12.36 0.25 -9.60
CA PHE A 104 -11.35 1.28 -9.80
C PHE A 104 -10.27 0.88 -10.82
N GLY A 105 -10.42 -0.26 -11.51
CA GLY A 105 -9.46 -0.79 -12.48
C GLY A 105 -8.39 -1.71 -11.88
N GLY A 106 -8.52 -2.10 -10.61
CA GLY A 106 -7.57 -3.01 -9.95
C GLY A 106 -7.88 -4.48 -10.24
N GLN A 107 -7.00 -5.38 -9.77
CA GLN A 107 -7.14 -6.82 -10.00
C GLN A 107 -7.79 -7.56 -8.82
N GLY A 108 -8.03 -6.87 -7.69
CA GLY A 108 -8.64 -7.47 -6.50
C GLY A 108 -7.79 -8.56 -5.83
N PHE A 109 -6.47 -8.55 -6.04
CA PHE A 109 -5.59 -9.53 -5.41
C PHE A 109 -5.59 -9.39 -3.89
N THR A 110 -5.52 -10.52 -3.19
CA THR A 110 -5.25 -10.54 -1.75
C THR A 110 -3.79 -10.13 -1.49
N GLN A 111 -3.48 -9.76 -0.25
CA GLN A 111 -2.10 -9.43 0.12
C GLN A 111 -1.15 -10.61 -0.06
N GLN A 112 -1.59 -11.84 0.21
CA GLN A 112 -0.78 -13.03 -0.03
C GLN A 112 -0.46 -13.19 -1.53
N GLY A 113 -1.44 -12.99 -2.42
CA GLY A 113 -1.20 -13.05 -3.87
C GLY A 113 -0.28 -11.93 -4.37
N TYR A 114 -0.47 -10.71 -3.87
CA TYR A 114 0.42 -9.58 -4.17
C TYR A 114 1.86 -9.85 -3.70
N CYS A 115 2.06 -10.37 -2.49
CA CYS A 115 3.38 -10.72 -1.98
C CYS A 115 4.11 -11.74 -2.87
N GLN A 116 3.40 -12.75 -3.39
CA GLN A 116 3.99 -13.73 -4.31
C GLN A 116 4.49 -13.08 -5.61
N VAL A 117 3.77 -12.08 -6.14
CA VAL A 117 4.21 -11.32 -7.33
C VAL A 117 5.40 -10.42 -7.01
N ILE A 118 5.37 -9.73 -5.87
CA ILE A 118 6.47 -8.84 -5.45
C ILE A 118 7.74 -9.61 -5.08
N GLU A 119 7.65 -10.83 -4.56
CA GLU A 119 8.80 -11.70 -4.30
C GLU A 119 9.60 -11.96 -5.58
N VAL A 120 8.91 -12.20 -6.70
CA VAL A 120 9.55 -12.35 -8.02
C VAL A 120 10.25 -11.06 -8.41
N LEU A 121 9.57 -9.91 -8.35
CA LEU A 121 10.14 -8.63 -8.73
C LEU A 121 11.37 -8.28 -7.88
N GLY A 122 11.27 -8.43 -6.57
CA GLY A 122 12.35 -8.15 -5.62
C GLY A 122 13.55 -9.08 -5.77
N SER A 123 13.34 -10.32 -6.24
CA SER A 123 14.44 -11.24 -6.57
C SER A 123 15.24 -10.82 -7.81
N HIS A 124 14.70 -9.95 -8.67
CA HIS A 124 15.40 -9.41 -9.85
C HIS A 124 15.95 -8.01 -9.59
N ASP A 125 15.15 -7.13 -9.00
CA ASP A 125 15.58 -5.78 -8.63
C ASP A 125 14.78 -5.26 -7.41
N SER A 126 15.49 -5.05 -6.31
CA SER A 126 14.90 -4.56 -5.07
C SER A 126 14.47 -3.09 -5.13
N SER A 127 15.14 -2.26 -5.92
CA SER A 127 14.77 -0.84 -6.09
C SER A 127 13.44 -0.71 -6.83
N VAL A 128 13.24 -1.51 -7.88
CA VAL A 128 11.98 -1.56 -8.63
C VAL A 128 10.86 -2.15 -7.77
N ALA A 129 11.14 -3.18 -6.97
CA ALA A 129 10.18 -3.73 -6.02
C ALA A 129 9.75 -2.71 -4.95
N VAL A 130 10.70 -1.95 -4.41
CA VAL A 130 10.42 -0.87 -3.45
C VAL A 130 9.62 0.26 -4.11
N PHE A 131 9.90 0.62 -5.35
CA PHE A 131 9.09 1.58 -6.10
C PHE A 131 7.62 1.16 -6.19
N VAL A 132 7.36 -0.09 -6.62
CA VAL A 132 5.99 -0.63 -6.69
C VAL A 132 5.34 -0.65 -5.29
N ASN A 133 6.09 -1.09 -4.27
CA ASN A 133 5.60 -1.15 -2.90
C ASN A 133 5.25 0.24 -2.33
N ALA A 134 6.12 1.23 -2.54
CA ALA A 134 5.89 2.61 -2.10
C ALA A 134 4.63 3.19 -2.72
N HIS A 135 4.41 2.97 -4.01
CA HIS A 135 3.18 3.38 -4.68
C HIS A 135 1.96 2.65 -4.11
N HIS A 136 1.96 1.32 -4.14
CA HIS A 136 0.78 0.48 -3.88
C HIS A 136 0.45 0.35 -2.38
N SER A 137 1.44 -0.01 -1.57
CA SER A 137 1.25 -0.48 -0.20
C SER A 137 1.09 0.64 0.81
N ILE A 138 1.66 1.82 0.53
CA ILE A 138 1.54 3.00 1.41
C ILE A 138 1.05 4.25 0.68
N GLY A 139 1.45 4.48 -0.57
CA GLY A 139 1.09 5.67 -1.34
C GLY A 139 -0.42 5.79 -1.58
N ILE A 140 -1.03 4.78 -2.20
CA ILE A 140 -2.48 4.79 -2.46
C ILE A 140 -3.31 4.21 -1.30
N ARG A 141 -2.66 3.63 -0.29
CA ARG A 141 -3.31 2.83 0.75
C ARG A 141 -4.25 3.66 1.62
N ALA A 142 -3.83 4.88 2.00
CA ALA A 142 -4.68 5.79 2.78
C ALA A 142 -5.97 6.13 2.02
N LEU A 143 -5.88 6.34 0.70
CA LEU A 143 -7.05 6.62 -0.13
C LEU A 143 -7.97 5.40 -0.25
N LEU A 144 -7.43 4.19 -0.37
CA LEU A 144 -8.22 2.95 -0.38
C LEU A 144 -8.98 2.74 0.94
N LEU A 145 -8.29 2.91 2.07
CA LEU A 145 -8.85 2.64 3.40
C LEU A 145 -9.79 3.77 3.87
N PHE A 146 -9.39 5.03 3.69
CA PHE A 146 -10.01 6.18 4.36
C PHE A 146 -10.60 7.21 3.40
N GLY A 147 -10.39 7.07 2.08
CA GLY A 147 -10.91 8.01 1.10
C GLY A 147 -12.44 8.02 1.06
N THR A 148 -13.03 9.22 0.91
CA THR A 148 -14.47 9.35 0.61
C THR A 148 -14.79 8.76 -0.77
N PRO A 149 -16.06 8.44 -1.07
CA PRO A 149 -16.45 7.98 -2.40
C PRO A 149 -15.98 8.91 -3.52
N GLU A 150 -16.06 10.23 -3.31
CA GLU A 150 -15.66 11.25 -4.28
C GLU A 150 -14.13 11.28 -4.48
N GLN A 151 -13.36 11.19 -3.39
CA GLN A 151 -11.89 11.13 -3.47
C GLN A 151 -11.44 9.85 -4.19
N LYS A 152 -12.05 8.71 -3.86
CA LYS A 152 -11.76 7.42 -4.49
C LYS A 152 -12.05 7.46 -5.99
N ALA A 153 -13.24 7.93 -6.37
CA ALA A 153 -13.63 8.05 -7.78
C ALA A 153 -12.72 9.01 -8.55
N LYS A 154 -12.29 10.11 -7.94
CA LYS A 154 -11.42 11.11 -8.57
C LYS A 154 -9.99 10.61 -8.80
N TRP A 155 -9.40 9.91 -7.84
CA TRP A 155 -7.96 9.66 -7.83
C TRP A 155 -7.57 8.21 -8.11
N LEU A 156 -8.33 7.21 -7.62
CA LEU A 156 -7.94 5.81 -7.75
C LEU A 156 -7.82 5.34 -9.21
N PRO A 157 -8.71 5.69 -10.16
CA PRO A 157 -8.60 5.18 -11.53
C PRO A 157 -7.28 5.54 -12.22
N ASP A 158 -6.72 6.72 -11.94
CA ASP A 158 -5.42 7.13 -12.50
C ASP A 158 -4.24 6.51 -11.78
N LEU A 159 -4.34 6.38 -10.46
CA LEU A 159 -3.28 5.81 -9.62
C LEU A 159 -3.14 4.31 -9.86
N VAL A 160 -4.25 3.57 -9.85
CA VAL A 160 -4.33 2.13 -10.10
C VAL A 160 -3.80 1.77 -11.49
N ALA A 161 -4.08 2.61 -12.49
CA ALA A 161 -3.60 2.43 -13.85
C ALA A 161 -2.17 2.92 -14.09
N GLY A 162 -1.49 3.45 -13.06
CA GLY A 162 -0.12 3.98 -13.18
C GLY A 162 0.01 5.28 -14.00
N ARG A 163 -1.10 5.92 -14.40
CA ARG A 163 -1.07 7.24 -15.07
C ARG A 163 -0.59 8.34 -14.14
N LYS A 164 -0.80 8.15 -12.84
CA LYS A 164 -0.24 8.97 -11.76
C LYS A 164 0.46 8.04 -10.79
N LEU A 165 1.51 8.55 -10.15
CA LEU A 165 2.25 7.84 -9.13
C LEU A 165 1.96 8.46 -7.76
N ALA A 166 1.85 7.62 -6.74
CA ALA A 166 1.73 8.03 -5.35
C ALA A 166 3.06 7.88 -4.61
N ALA A 167 3.24 8.70 -3.59
CA ALA A 167 4.32 8.61 -2.62
C ALA A 167 3.74 8.79 -1.21
N PHE A 168 4.46 8.32 -0.21
CA PHE A 168 4.11 8.50 1.19
C PHE A 168 5.11 9.46 1.85
N ALA A 169 4.67 10.69 2.11
CA ALA A 169 5.50 11.74 2.69
C ALA A 169 5.23 11.87 4.20
N LEU A 170 6.10 11.26 5.01
CA LEU A 170 6.03 11.31 6.47
C LEU A 170 7.36 11.75 7.09
N THR A 171 8.47 11.15 6.65
CA THR A 171 9.79 11.39 7.24
C THR A 171 10.27 12.82 7.00
N GLU A 172 10.87 13.41 8.04
CA GLU A 172 11.47 14.75 8.04
C GLU A 172 12.91 14.67 8.60
N PRO A 173 13.77 15.70 8.42
CA PRO A 173 15.16 15.65 8.90
C PRO A 173 15.33 15.28 10.38
N GLN A 174 14.37 15.66 11.23
CA GLN A 174 14.35 15.40 12.67
C GLN A 174 13.34 14.31 13.10
N ALA A 175 12.56 13.73 12.17
CA ALA A 175 11.49 12.78 12.47
C ALA A 175 11.57 11.54 11.56
N GLY A 176 11.93 10.41 12.15
CA GLY A 176 11.96 9.08 11.51
C GLY A 176 11.15 8.08 12.31
N SER A 177 11.79 7.36 13.24
CA SER A 177 11.10 6.45 14.17
C SER A 177 10.10 7.19 15.07
N ASP A 178 10.42 8.41 15.48
CA ASP A 178 9.49 9.30 16.21
C ASP A 178 8.63 10.11 15.23
N ALA A 179 7.67 9.43 14.60
CA ALA A 179 6.76 10.05 13.63
C ALA A 179 5.83 11.10 14.26
N ALA A 180 5.66 11.11 15.58
CA ALA A 180 4.86 12.13 16.27
C ALA A 180 5.56 13.50 16.29
N ASN A 181 6.86 13.54 16.00
CA ASN A 181 7.70 14.75 16.02
C ASN A 181 7.84 15.44 14.65
N VAL A 182 6.97 15.13 13.69
CA VAL A 182 6.87 15.88 12.43
C VAL A 182 6.55 17.35 12.71
N GLN A 183 7.17 18.24 11.93
CA GLN A 183 7.08 19.68 12.10
C GLN A 183 6.37 20.36 10.93
N THR A 184 6.12 19.67 9.81
CA THR A 184 5.27 20.17 8.71
C THR A 184 3.91 20.59 9.25
N LYS A 185 3.45 21.78 8.87
CA LYS A 185 2.19 22.37 9.34
C LYS A 185 1.21 22.55 8.20
N ALA A 186 -0.03 22.15 8.45
CA ALA A 186 -1.18 22.52 7.64
C ALA A 186 -2.00 23.59 8.37
N ILE A 187 -1.96 24.83 7.90
CA ILE A 187 -2.67 25.97 8.51
C ILE A 187 -3.90 26.27 7.66
N PRO A 188 -5.13 26.28 8.21
CA PRO A 188 -6.32 26.59 7.43
C PRO A 188 -6.29 28.04 6.94
N THR A 189 -6.78 28.28 5.72
CA THR A 189 -7.01 29.63 5.19
C THR A 189 -8.08 30.36 6.00
N GLU A 190 -8.13 31.69 5.93
CA GLU A 190 -9.09 32.51 6.70
C GLU A 190 -10.55 32.13 6.41
N ASP A 191 -10.86 31.82 5.15
CA ASP A 191 -12.17 31.37 4.68
C ASP A 191 -12.43 29.87 4.92
N LYS A 192 -11.44 29.14 5.45
CA LYS A 192 -11.47 27.69 5.72
C LYS A 192 -11.72 26.80 4.50
N SER A 193 -11.50 27.31 3.28
CA SER A 193 -11.67 26.54 2.04
C SER A 193 -10.49 25.63 1.72
N ALA A 194 -9.30 25.91 2.28
CA ALA A 194 -8.07 25.16 2.03
C ALA A 194 -7.12 25.17 3.24
N TYR A 195 -5.96 24.52 3.08
CA TYR A 195 -4.83 24.59 4.00
C TYR A 195 -3.58 25.06 3.27
N ILE A 196 -2.78 25.88 3.94
CA ILE A 196 -1.42 26.23 3.54
C ILE A 196 -0.49 25.22 4.21
N LEU A 197 0.23 24.43 3.39
CA LEU A 197 1.18 23.43 3.83
C LEU A 197 2.61 24.01 3.79
N ASN A 198 3.34 23.98 4.91
CA ASN A 198 4.75 24.37 5.00
C ASN A 198 5.54 23.38 5.84
#